data_AF-A0A2Z7D224-F1
#
_entry.id   AF-A0A2Z7D224-F1
#
_cell.length_a   1.000
_cell.length_b   1.000
_cell.length_c   1.000
_cell.angle_alpha   90.00
_cell.angle_beta   90.00
_cell.angle_gamma   90.00
#
_symmetry.space_group_name_H-M   'P 1'
#
loop_
_entity.id
_entity.type
_entity.pdbx_description
1 polymer ?
#
loop_
_entity_poly.entity_id
_entity_poly.type
_entity_poly.pdbx_seq_one_letter_code
_entity_poly.pdbx_strand_id
1 'polypeptide(L)'
;MHMAECFDLMGFLDGSAVAPSPTITSQAGLHSPNTAYTAWKMKDRKLLSVLYTSLSEDVASEVIDSSTSREAWVTLEGVFSSVSRQHQLREELLSLRRGSSSVHDYGKKFKLLCDQLNAIGRPVDETDKSHWFLRGLGAQFASFADTRMAFSPIPAFRDLFHQAQQYDLMIRSREGPTPQAAFTADRRSSSTRGSSHGRAL
;
A
#
# COMPACT_ATOMS: atom_id res chain seq x y z
N MET A 1 18.44 -35.37 -16.77
CA MET A 1 18.98 -34.45 -17.81
C MET A 1 18.61 -32.98 -17.55
N HIS A 2 17.39 -32.65 -17.07
CA HIS A 2 16.96 -31.27 -16.81
C HIS A 2 17.71 -30.48 -15.71
N MET A 3 18.36 -31.16 -14.75
CA MET A 3 19.06 -30.47 -13.65
C MET A 3 20.32 -29.70 -14.12
N ALA A 4 21.05 -30.24 -15.10
CA ALA A 4 22.30 -29.62 -15.57
C ALA A 4 22.05 -28.31 -16.35
N GLU A 5 20.93 -28.24 -17.08
CA GLU A 5 20.52 -27.03 -17.80
C GLU A 5 20.11 -25.91 -16.84
N CYS A 6 19.46 -26.25 -15.71
CA CYS A 6 19.16 -25.27 -14.66
C CYS A 6 20.43 -24.67 -14.02
N PHE A 7 21.45 -25.50 -13.74
CA PHE A 7 22.72 -25.01 -13.19
C PHE A 7 23.48 -24.11 -14.17
N ASP A 8 23.48 -24.44 -15.47
CA ASP A 8 24.12 -23.62 -16.50
C ASP A 8 23.44 -22.25 -16.68
N LEU A 9 22.13 -22.15 -16.40
CA LEU A 9 21.37 -20.90 -16.42
C LEU A 9 21.54 -20.08 -15.13
N MET A 10 21.63 -20.74 -13.96
CA MET A 10 21.88 -20.05 -12.69
C MET A 10 23.18 -19.26 -12.69
N GLY A 11 24.21 -19.75 -13.39
CA GLY A 11 25.47 -19.05 -13.60
C GLY A 11 25.33 -17.65 -14.22
N PHE A 12 24.28 -17.42 -15.02
CA PHE A 12 24.01 -16.10 -15.62
C PHE A 12 23.38 -15.13 -14.60
N LEU A 13 22.61 -15.64 -13.63
CA LEU A 13 21.95 -14.84 -12.60
C LEU A 13 22.90 -14.47 -11.46
N ASP A 14 23.70 -15.43 -10.97
CA ASP A 14 24.68 -15.21 -9.90
C ASP A 14 25.97 -14.49 -10.38
N GLY A 15 26.19 -14.46 -11.70
CA GLY A 15 27.37 -13.87 -12.33
C GLY A 15 28.58 -14.78 -12.42
N SER A 16 28.44 -16.07 -12.10
CA SER A 16 29.50 -17.08 -12.27
C SER A 16 29.80 -17.38 -13.75
N ALA A 17 28.84 -17.18 -14.65
CA ALA A 17 29.02 -17.29 -16.10
C ALA A 17 29.48 -15.95 -16.69
N VAL A 18 30.76 -15.63 -16.50
CA VAL A 18 31.36 -14.37 -16.97
C VAL A 18 31.28 -14.25 -18.49
N ALA A 19 30.85 -13.09 -18.98
CA ALA A 19 30.77 -12.78 -20.41
C ALA A 19 32.16 -12.90 -21.07
N PRO A 20 32.33 -13.74 -22.12
CA PRO A 20 33.58 -13.82 -22.87
C PRO A 20 33.90 -12.50 -23.56
N SER A 21 35.19 -12.22 -23.82
CA SER A 21 35.57 -11.02 -24.59
C SER A 21 34.90 -11.04 -25.98
N PRO A 22 34.34 -9.91 -26.45
CA PRO A 22 33.59 -9.86 -27.71
C PRO A 22 34.47 -10.09 -28.95
N THR A 23 35.77 -9.89 -28.81
CA THR A 23 36.77 -10.00 -29.87
C THR A 23 37.91 -10.90 -29.42
N ILE A 24 38.37 -11.79 -30.30
CA ILE A 24 39.59 -12.58 -30.10
C ILE A 24 40.68 -11.93 -30.97
N THR A 25 41.84 -11.66 -30.37
CA THR A 25 43.02 -11.21 -31.11
C THR A 25 43.83 -12.45 -31.49
N SER A 26 43.91 -12.72 -32.79
CA SER A 26 44.78 -13.78 -33.33
C SER A 26 46.27 -13.45 -33.08
N GLN A 27 47.14 -14.47 -33.09
CA GLN A 27 48.61 -14.29 -32.99
C GLN A 27 49.19 -13.34 -34.05
N ALA A 28 48.44 -13.06 -35.13
CA ALA A 28 48.79 -12.10 -36.18
C ALA A 28 48.21 -10.68 -35.97
N GLY A 29 47.63 -10.36 -34.80
CA GLY A 29 47.03 -9.05 -34.51
C GLY A 29 45.67 -8.80 -35.18
N LEU A 30 45.09 -9.81 -35.85
CA LEU A 30 43.78 -9.71 -36.49
C LEU A 30 42.65 -9.88 -35.46
N HIS A 31 41.74 -8.91 -35.41
CA HIS A 31 40.54 -8.95 -34.57
C HIS A 31 39.44 -9.79 -35.24
N SER A 32 39.05 -10.91 -34.63
CA SER A 32 37.92 -11.72 -35.08
C SER A 32 36.81 -11.77 -34.03
N PRO A 33 35.53 -11.78 -34.44
CA PRO A 33 34.40 -11.88 -33.51
C PRO A 33 34.45 -13.21 -32.73
N ASN A 34 34.20 -13.15 -31.43
CA ASN A 34 34.20 -14.33 -30.56
C ASN A 34 32.88 -15.09 -30.65
N THR A 35 32.89 -16.31 -31.19
CA THR A 35 31.71 -17.18 -31.27
C THR A 35 31.22 -17.64 -29.89
N ALA A 36 32.08 -17.68 -28.88
CA ALA A 36 31.67 -17.97 -27.50
C ALA A 36 30.87 -16.81 -26.90
N TYR A 37 31.21 -15.56 -27.22
CA TYR A 37 30.44 -14.39 -26.78
C TYR A 37 29.05 -14.34 -27.41
N THR A 38 28.92 -14.68 -28.70
CA THR A 38 27.61 -14.73 -29.36
C THR A 38 26.72 -15.84 -28.78
N ALA A 39 27.29 -17.01 -28.50
CA ALA A 39 26.58 -18.11 -27.83
C ALA A 39 26.13 -17.73 -26.41
N TRP A 40 27.01 -17.09 -25.62
CA TRP A 40 26.69 -16.57 -24.29
C TRP A 40 25.55 -15.55 -24.35
N LYS A 41 25.64 -14.57 -25.27
CA LYS A 41 24.63 -13.53 -25.44
C LYS A 41 23.26 -14.07 -25.87
N MET A 42 23.23 -15.13 -26.68
CA MET A 42 21.97 -15.80 -27.03
C MET A 42 21.33 -16.49 -25.84
N LYS A 43 22.13 -17.13 -24.96
CA LYS A 43 21.62 -17.73 -23.72
C LYS A 43 21.08 -16.68 -22.77
N ASP A 44 21.85 -15.60 -22.54
CA ASP A 44 21.45 -14.47 -21.69
C ASP A 44 20.13 -13.82 -22.16
N ARG A 45 19.98 -13.55 -23.46
CA ARG A 45 18.74 -12.97 -24.02
C ARG A 45 17.53 -13.89 -23.87
N LYS A 46 17.71 -15.21 -24.00
CA LYS A 46 16.62 -16.17 -23.75
C LYS A 46 16.21 -16.15 -22.29
N LEU A 47 17.17 -16.15 -21.37
CA LEU A 47 16.91 -16.09 -19.94
C LEU A 47 16.19 -14.79 -19.57
N LEU A 48 16.66 -13.67 -20.10
CA LEU A 48 16.03 -12.36 -19.92
C LEU A 48 14.58 -12.35 -20.44
N SER A 49 14.32 -12.93 -21.62
CA SER A 49 12.94 -13.07 -22.13
C SER A 49 12.06 -13.92 -21.22
N VAL A 50 12.59 -15.02 -20.68
CA VAL A 50 11.84 -15.87 -19.74
C VAL A 50 11.53 -15.11 -18.45
N LEU A 51 12.50 -14.38 -17.91
CA LEU A 51 12.30 -13.50 -16.75
C LEU A 51 11.16 -12.52 -17.02
N TYR A 52 11.20 -11.75 -18.11
CA TYR A 52 10.12 -10.81 -18.45
C TYR A 52 8.75 -11.46 -18.57
N THR A 53 8.65 -12.66 -19.17
CA THR A 53 7.37 -13.37 -19.31
C THR A 53 6.83 -13.96 -18.01
N SER A 54 7.69 -14.12 -16.99
CA SER A 54 7.31 -14.67 -15.69
C SER A 54 6.84 -13.61 -14.69
N LEU A 55 7.09 -12.33 -14.97
CA LEU A 55 6.76 -11.22 -14.10
C LEU A 55 5.36 -10.66 -14.41
N SER A 56 4.69 -10.10 -13.41
CA SER A 56 3.51 -9.26 -13.63
C SER A 56 3.90 -7.94 -14.28
N GLU A 57 2.97 -7.28 -14.96
CA GLU A 57 3.20 -6.01 -15.67
C GLU A 57 3.85 -4.95 -14.77
N ASP A 58 3.37 -4.81 -13.53
CA ASP A 58 3.90 -3.87 -12.53
C ASP A 58 5.37 -4.12 -12.14
N VAL A 59 5.85 -5.36 -12.26
CA VAL A 59 7.22 -5.74 -11.88
C VAL A 59 8.13 -5.78 -13.11
N ALA A 60 7.57 -6.12 -14.28
CA ALA A 60 8.29 -6.09 -15.54
C ALA A 60 8.73 -4.66 -15.92
N SER A 61 7.95 -3.64 -15.55
CA SER A 61 8.30 -2.22 -15.75
C SER A 61 9.55 -1.81 -14.97
N GLU A 62 9.78 -2.36 -13.78
CA GLU A 62 10.95 -2.07 -12.94
C GLU A 62 12.26 -2.60 -13.54
N VAL A 63 12.19 -3.64 -14.39
CA VAL A 63 13.37 -4.27 -14.99
C VAL A 63 13.54 -4.00 -16.48
N ILE A 64 12.62 -3.30 -17.13
CA ILE A 64 12.56 -3.16 -18.61
C ILE A 64 13.83 -2.56 -19.24
N ASP A 65 14.54 -1.72 -18.51
CA ASP A 65 15.78 -1.08 -18.96
C ASP A 65 17.02 -2.00 -18.82
N SER A 66 16.85 -3.20 -18.24
CA SER A 66 17.94 -4.13 -18.00
C SER A 66 18.45 -4.75 -19.30
N SER A 67 19.76 -4.60 -19.52
CA SER A 67 20.45 -5.05 -20.73
C SER A 67 20.89 -6.52 -20.69
N THR A 68 20.98 -7.10 -19.49
CA THR A 68 21.38 -8.48 -19.24
C THR A 68 20.45 -9.17 -18.24
N SER A 69 20.37 -10.50 -18.28
CA SER A 69 19.58 -11.27 -17.31
C SER A 69 20.06 -11.07 -15.87
N ARG A 70 21.37 -10.87 -15.67
CA ARG A 70 21.97 -10.53 -14.38
C ARG A 70 21.50 -9.19 -13.85
N GLU A 71 21.51 -8.15 -14.69
CA GLU A 71 21.05 -6.81 -14.30
C GLU A 71 19.57 -6.84 -13.91
N ALA A 72 18.73 -7.53 -14.69
CA ALA A 72 17.33 -7.74 -14.33
C ALA A 72 17.18 -8.47 -12.99
N TRP A 73 17.97 -9.54 -12.76
CA TRP A 73 17.94 -10.31 -11.52
C TRP A 73 18.36 -9.49 -10.29
N VAL A 74 19.44 -8.71 -10.39
CA VAL A 74 19.91 -7.84 -9.31
C VAL A 74 18.87 -6.76 -8.96
N THR A 75 18.23 -6.17 -9.97
CA THR A 75 17.14 -5.21 -9.75
C THR A 75 15.96 -5.87 -9.05
N LEU A 76 15.54 -7.07 -9.48
CA LEU A 76 14.49 -7.83 -8.79
C LEU A 76 14.87 -8.13 -7.34
N GLU A 77 16.09 -8.60 -7.08
CA GLU A 77 16.58 -8.82 -5.71
C GLU A 77 16.51 -7.54 -4.87
N GLY A 78 16.84 -6.38 -5.45
CA GLY A 78 16.74 -5.09 -4.80
C GLY A 78 15.30 -4.70 -4.47
N VAL A 79 14.39 -4.79 -5.45
CA VAL A 79 12.96 -4.47 -5.33
C VAL A 79 12.30 -5.38 -4.29
N PHE A 80 12.59 -6.68 -4.35
CA PHE A 80 12.04 -7.68 -3.43
C PHE A 80 12.91 -7.93 -2.20
N SER A 81 13.92 -7.09 -1.97
CA SER A 81 14.73 -7.23 -0.77
C SER A 81 13.87 -7.00 0.48
N SER A 82 14.15 -7.78 1.52
CA SER A 82 13.49 -7.60 2.83
C SER A 82 13.63 -6.17 3.36
N VAL A 83 14.72 -5.48 3.01
CA VAL A 83 15.00 -4.09 3.40
C VAL A 83 14.09 -3.11 2.66
N SER A 84 14.02 -3.19 1.32
CA SER A 84 13.11 -2.34 0.52
C SER A 84 11.66 -2.52 0.97
N ARG A 85 11.23 -3.77 1.16
CA ARG A 85 9.88 -4.08 1.65
C ARG A 85 9.63 -3.54 3.06
N GLN A 86 10.61 -3.62 3.95
CA GLN A 86 10.54 -3.03 5.29
C GLN A 86 10.36 -1.52 5.24
N HIS A 87 11.13 -0.81 4.39
CA HIS A 87 11.03 0.64 4.25
C HIS A 87 9.65 1.05 3.71
N GLN A 88 9.19 0.41 2.65
CA GLN A 88 7.86 0.65 2.08
C GLN A 88 6.75 0.48 3.13
N LEU A 89 6.76 -0.64 3.87
CA LEU A 89 5.76 -0.90 4.92
C LEU A 89 5.79 0.15 6.03
N ARG A 90 6.97 0.62 6.43
CA ARG A 90 7.10 1.68 7.44
C ARG A 90 6.56 3.01 6.92
N GLU A 91 6.84 3.36 5.67
CA GLU A 91 6.31 4.58 5.05
C GLU A 91 4.79 4.54 4.93
N GLU A 92 4.23 3.42 4.48
CA GLU A 92 2.77 3.20 4.44
C GLU A 92 2.16 3.33 5.85
N LEU A 93 2.79 2.77 6.87
CA LEU A 93 2.31 2.84 8.26
C LEU A 93 2.33 4.28 8.82
N LEU A 94 3.42 5.01 8.60
CA LEU A 94 3.60 6.37 9.12
C LEU A 94 2.79 7.42 8.34
N SER A 95 2.51 7.16 7.06
CA SER A 95 1.64 7.99 6.22
C SER A 95 0.16 7.66 6.40
N LEU A 96 -0.19 6.50 6.97
CA LEU A 96 -1.58 6.09 7.16
C LEU A 96 -2.35 7.13 8.00
N ARG A 97 -3.46 7.62 7.44
CA ARG A 97 -4.43 8.49 8.11
C ARG A 97 -5.81 7.88 7.95
N ARG A 98 -6.67 8.07 8.94
CA ARG A 98 -8.07 7.65 8.86
C ARG A 98 -8.81 8.41 7.76
N GLY A 99 -8.58 9.72 7.64
CA GLY A 99 -9.26 10.56 6.65
C GLY A 99 -10.78 10.49 6.80
N SER A 100 -11.48 10.20 5.69
CA SER A 100 -12.93 9.97 5.64
C SER A 100 -13.36 8.53 5.95
N SER A 101 -12.41 7.62 6.19
CA SER A 101 -12.72 6.21 6.48
C SER A 101 -13.29 6.02 7.89
N SER A 102 -14.01 4.92 8.10
CA SER A 102 -14.46 4.53 9.44
C SER A 102 -13.25 4.22 10.34
N VAL A 103 -13.41 4.40 11.66
CA VAL A 103 -12.37 4.01 12.64
C VAL A 103 -12.03 2.53 12.51
N HIS A 104 -13.04 1.70 12.24
CA HIS A 104 -12.88 0.25 12.06
C HIS A 104 -11.96 -0.10 10.89
N ASP A 105 -12.22 0.47 9.71
CA ASP A 105 -11.42 0.19 8.50
C ASP A 105 -10.00 0.70 8.64
N TYR A 106 -9.84 1.88 9.23
CA TYR A 106 -8.51 2.44 9.53
C TYR A 106 -7.71 1.54 10.48
N GLY A 107 -8.29 1.13 11.61
CA GLY A 107 -7.57 0.27 12.55
C GLY A 107 -7.28 -1.12 12.01
N LYS A 108 -8.14 -1.68 11.13
CA LYS A 108 -7.84 -2.92 10.40
C LYS A 108 -6.64 -2.76 9.47
N LYS A 109 -6.59 -1.68 8.68
CA LYS A 109 -5.45 -1.40 7.79
C LYS A 109 -4.16 -1.18 8.59
N PHE A 110 -4.23 -0.41 9.69
CA PHE A 110 -3.09 -0.19 10.58
C PHE A 110 -2.55 -1.50 11.16
N LYS A 111 -3.44 -2.36 11.67
CA LYS A 111 -3.07 -3.68 12.18
C LYS A 111 -2.41 -4.54 11.10
N LEU A 112 -2.98 -4.58 9.90
CA LEU A 112 -2.44 -5.35 8.78
C LEU A 112 -0.99 -4.96 8.46
N LEU A 113 -0.69 -3.66 8.41
CA LEU A 113 0.68 -3.17 8.18
C LEU A 113 1.64 -3.59 9.31
N CYS A 114 1.19 -3.51 10.57
CA CYS A 114 1.97 -3.98 11.71
C CYS A 114 2.24 -5.49 11.64
N ASP A 115 1.24 -6.27 11.26
CA ASP A 115 1.34 -7.73 11.11
C ASP A 115 2.28 -8.10 9.95
N GLN A 116 2.25 -7.35 8.84
CA GLN A 116 3.19 -7.52 7.72
C GLN A 116 4.63 -7.20 8.12
N LEU A 117 4.86 -6.12 8.88
CA LEU A 117 6.17 -5.80 9.45
C LEU A 117 6.67 -6.89 10.40
N ASN A 118 5.78 -7.44 11.23
CA ASN A 118 6.11 -8.56 12.10
C ASN A 118 6.47 -9.83 11.29
N ALA A 119 5.75 -10.11 10.21
CA ALA A 119 5.98 -11.28 9.35
C ALA A 119 7.36 -11.26 8.67
N ILE A 120 7.89 -10.08 8.34
CA ILE A 120 9.26 -9.92 7.80
C ILE A 120 10.34 -9.82 8.90
N GLY A 121 10.00 -10.13 10.16
CA GLY A 121 10.93 -10.12 11.29
C GLY A 121 11.28 -8.73 11.83
N ARG A 122 10.45 -7.72 11.54
CA ARG A 122 10.65 -6.32 11.95
C ARG A 122 9.46 -5.80 12.77
N PRO A 123 9.18 -6.38 13.95
CA PRO A 123 8.04 -5.97 14.76
C PRO A 123 8.12 -4.49 15.17
N VAL A 124 6.95 -3.86 15.28
CA VAL A 124 6.79 -2.53 15.84
C VAL A 124 6.58 -2.66 17.36
N ASP A 125 7.23 -1.80 18.15
CA ASP A 125 7.02 -1.74 19.60
C ASP A 125 5.56 -1.40 19.93
N GLU A 126 5.04 -1.91 21.03
CA GLU A 126 3.63 -1.69 21.39
C GLU A 126 3.35 -0.21 21.71
N THR A 127 4.32 0.49 22.31
CA THR A 127 4.23 1.93 22.59
C THR A 127 4.16 2.73 21.29
N ASP A 128 5.02 2.38 20.33
CA ASP A 128 5.05 3.01 19.00
C ASP A 128 3.76 2.75 18.23
N LYS A 129 3.22 1.53 18.27
CA LYS A 129 1.91 1.21 17.67
C LYS A 129 0.81 2.09 18.23
N SER A 130 0.73 2.18 19.55
CA SER A 130 -0.28 3.01 20.23
C SER A 130 -0.14 4.48 19.86
N HIS A 131 1.09 5.01 19.86
CA HIS A 131 1.35 6.40 19.52
C HIS A 131 1.02 6.71 18.05
N TRP A 132 1.46 5.87 17.10
CA TRP A 132 1.20 6.07 15.67
C TRP A 132 -0.28 5.90 15.32
N PHE A 133 -0.98 4.95 15.95
CA PHE A 133 -2.42 4.78 15.78
C PHE A 133 -3.19 6.04 16.20
N LEU A 134 -2.90 6.58 17.39
CA LEU A 134 -3.58 7.78 17.88
C LEU A 134 -3.32 9.00 16.99
N ARG A 135 -2.10 9.17 16.49
CA ARG A 135 -1.73 10.25 15.58
C ARG A 135 -2.47 10.19 14.24
N GLY A 136 -2.86 8.98 13.78
CA GLY A 136 -3.53 8.80 12.50
C GLY A 136 -5.06 8.93 12.54
N LEU A 137 -5.70 9.04 13.71
CA LEU A 137 -7.17 9.15 13.83
C LEU A 137 -7.75 10.47 13.29
N GLY A 138 -6.94 11.53 13.24
CA GLY A 138 -7.30 12.84 12.71
C GLY A 138 -8.01 13.77 13.71
N ALA A 139 -8.33 14.99 13.26
CA ALA A 139 -8.71 16.11 14.13
C ALA A 139 -9.98 15.85 14.98
N GLN A 140 -10.97 15.11 14.45
CA GLN A 140 -12.19 14.80 15.21
C GLN A 140 -11.95 13.92 16.46
N PHE A 141 -10.80 13.23 16.50
CA PHE A 141 -10.35 12.43 17.63
C PHE A 141 -9.20 13.10 18.41
N ALA A 142 -8.85 14.37 18.14
CA ALA A 142 -7.70 15.02 18.78
C ALA A 142 -7.82 15.02 20.31
N SER A 143 -8.97 15.42 20.86
CA SER A 143 -9.21 15.41 22.31
C SER A 143 -9.09 14.00 22.92
N PHE A 144 -9.57 12.98 22.21
CA PHE A 144 -9.42 11.59 22.60
C PHE A 144 -7.95 11.15 22.57
N ALA A 145 -7.23 11.48 21.50
CA ALA A 145 -5.82 11.14 21.33
C ALA A 145 -4.95 11.80 22.42
N ASP A 146 -5.12 13.09 22.66
CA ASP A 146 -4.37 13.85 23.67
C ASP A 146 -4.60 13.27 25.07
N THR A 147 -5.86 12.97 25.40
CA THR A 147 -6.22 12.37 26.70
C THR A 147 -5.58 10.99 26.85
N ARG A 148 -5.57 10.17 25.79
CA ARG A 148 -4.97 8.83 25.84
C ARG A 148 -3.44 8.86 25.90
N MET A 149 -2.80 9.81 25.21
CA MET A 149 -1.35 10.01 25.27
C MET A 149 -0.88 10.56 26.63
N ALA A 150 -1.75 11.27 27.36
CA ALA A 150 -1.43 11.78 28.69
C ALA A 150 -1.42 10.70 29.78
N PHE A 151 -2.03 9.53 29.55
CA PHE A 151 -1.96 8.41 30.49
C PHE A 151 -0.62 7.67 30.37
N SER A 152 0.01 7.39 31.51
CA SER A 152 1.23 6.60 31.60
C SER A 152 1.00 5.33 32.45
N PRO A 153 1.21 4.12 31.90
CA PRO A 153 1.61 3.85 30.51
C PRO A 153 0.45 4.05 29.51
N ILE A 154 0.81 4.37 28.26
CA ILE A 154 -0.17 4.47 27.16
C ILE A 154 -0.84 3.10 26.97
N PRO A 155 -2.18 3.03 26.85
CA PRO A 155 -2.86 1.75 26.64
C PRO A 155 -2.39 1.05 25.35
N ALA A 156 -2.44 -0.28 25.34
CA ALA A 156 -2.07 -1.09 24.18
C ALA A 156 -2.98 -0.81 22.98
N PHE A 157 -2.49 -1.09 21.77
CA PHE A 157 -3.20 -0.81 20.52
C PHE A 157 -4.60 -1.43 20.51
N ARG A 158 -4.74 -2.67 20.99
CA ARG A 158 -6.02 -3.39 21.05
C ARG A 158 -7.07 -2.61 21.84
N ASP A 159 -6.69 -2.07 22.99
CA ASP A 159 -7.61 -1.38 23.89
C ASP A 159 -7.94 0.01 23.34
N LEU A 160 -6.95 0.70 22.76
CA LEU A 160 -7.17 1.97 22.06
C LEU A 160 -8.10 1.82 20.86
N PHE A 161 -7.97 0.74 20.09
CA PHE A 161 -8.82 0.47 18.94
C PHE A 161 -10.28 0.29 19.36
N HIS A 162 -10.54 -0.48 20.42
CA HIS A 162 -11.88 -0.65 20.97
C HIS A 162 -12.44 0.68 21.51
N GLN A 163 -11.63 1.43 22.27
CA GLN A 163 -12.04 2.72 22.83
C GLN A 163 -12.33 3.77 21.74
N ALA A 164 -11.55 3.78 20.65
CA ALA A 164 -11.77 4.67 19.52
C ALA A 164 -13.10 4.35 18.81
N GLN A 165 -13.45 3.06 18.67
CA GLN A 165 -14.76 2.66 18.11
C GLN A 165 -15.92 3.10 19.01
N GLN A 166 -15.78 2.95 20.33
CA GLN A 166 -16.80 3.42 21.27
C GLN A 166 -16.96 4.94 21.21
N TYR A 167 -15.86 5.68 21.12
CA TYR A 167 -15.88 7.13 21.01
C TYR A 167 -16.50 7.60 19.69
N ASP A 168 -16.25 6.90 18.58
CA ASP A 168 -16.89 7.16 17.28
C ASP A 168 -18.43 7.03 17.36
N LEU A 169 -18.93 5.99 18.03
CA LEU A 169 -20.37 5.83 18.29
C LEU A 169 -20.94 6.96 19.14
N MET A 170 -20.19 7.45 20.14
CA MET A 170 -20.61 8.57 20.99
C MET A 170 -20.62 9.91 20.24
N ILE A 171 -19.65 10.16 19.35
CA ILE A 171 -19.69 11.36 18.49
C ILE A 171 -20.92 11.28 17.59
N ARG A 172 -21.13 10.13 16.94
CA ARG A 172 -22.23 9.93 16.00
C ARG A 172 -23.62 10.02 16.66
N SER A 173 -23.75 9.70 17.95
CA SER A 173 -25.02 9.87 18.67
C SER A 173 -25.30 11.32 19.08
N ARG A 174 -24.26 12.15 19.22
CA ARG A 174 -24.38 13.59 19.49
C ARG A 174 -24.67 14.39 18.22
N GLU A 175 -24.17 13.93 17.08
CA GLU A 175 -24.55 14.38 15.75
C GLU A 175 -25.94 13.80 15.40
N GLY A 176 -27.00 14.38 15.98
CA GLY A 176 -28.38 13.98 15.70
C GLY A 176 -28.73 14.03 14.20
N PRO A 177 -29.84 13.39 13.76
CA PRO A 177 -30.26 13.46 12.37
C PRO A 177 -30.40 14.91 11.95
N THR A 178 -29.76 15.30 10.85
CA THR A 178 -29.96 16.60 10.22
C THR A 178 -31.47 16.81 10.06
N PRO A 179 -32.06 17.89 10.60
CA PRO A 179 -33.46 18.16 10.36
C PRO A 179 -33.61 18.40 8.87
N GLN A 180 -34.25 17.48 8.16
CA GLN A 180 -34.84 17.81 6.86
C GLN A 180 -35.82 18.95 7.14
N ALA A 181 -35.56 20.10 6.54
CA ALA A 181 -36.41 21.28 6.66
C ALA A 181 -37.86 20.87 6.44
N ALA A 182 -38.67 20.94 7.51
CA ALA A 182 -40.10 20.71 7.41
C ALA A 182 -40.68 21.83 6.54
N PHE A 183 -41.01 21.51 5.30
CA PHE A 183 -41.71 22.41 4.39
C PHE A 183 -43.14 22.56 4.91
N THR A 184 -43.39 23.58 5.73
CA THR A 184 -44.75 23.95 6.13
C THR A 184 -45.47 24.51 4.91
N ALA A 185 -46.21 23.65 4.21
CA ALA A 185 -47.21 24.09 3.24
C ALA A 185 -48.42 24.65 4.01
N ASP A 186 -48.60 25.97 4.00
CA ASP A 186 -49.80 26.64 4.51
C ASP A 186 -51.01 26.20 3.65
N ARG A 187 -51.78 25.25 4.19
CA ARG A 187 -52.99 24.75 3.54
C ARG A 187 -54.18 25.55 4.08
N ARG A 188 -54.36 26.78 3.59
CA ARG A 188 -55.63 27.51 3.80
C ARG A 188 -56.72 26.88 2.94
N SER A 189 -57.41 25.89 3.52
CA SER A 189 -58.67 25.37 3.00
C SER A 189 -59.76 26.40 3.20
N SER A 190 -60.34 26.85 2.08
CA SER A 190 -61.62 27.53 2.03
C SER A 190 -62.72 26.64 2.61
N SER A 191 -63.57 27.20 3.48
CA SER A 191 -64.87 26.63 3.78
C SER A 191 -65.95 27.71 3.84
N THR A 192 -66.84 27.60 2.86
CA THR A 192 -68.08 28.31 2.58
C THR A 192 -69.10 28.20 3.72
N ARG A 193 -69.83 29.29 4.01
CA ARG A 193 -71.19 29.39 4.60
C ARG A 193 -71.50 30.89 4.71
N GLY A 194 -72.59 31.49 4.27
CA GLY A 194 -73.93 31.02 3.95
C GLY A 194 -74.92 32.07 4.48
N SER A 195 -75.44 32.89 3.57
CA SER A 195 -76.78 33.52 3.54
C SER A 195 -77.41 34.27 4.75
N SER A 196 -77.66 35.57 4.50
CA SER A 196 -78.96 36.29 4.62
C SER A 196 -79.39 37.05 5.89
N HIS A 197 -80.12 38.16 5.60
CA HIS A 197 -80.96 39.06 6.42
C HIS A 197 -80.22 40.05 7.35
N GLY A 198 -80.47 41.36 7.38
CA GLY A 198 -81.42 42.25 6.70
C GLY A 198 -81.56 43.55 7.53
N ARG A 199 -82.14 44.58 6.89
CA ARG A 199 -82.88 45.72 7.47
C ARG A 199 -82.18 47.09 7.58
N ALA A 200 -82.90 48.05 6.99
CA ALA A 200 -82.66 49.48 6.87
C ALA A 200 -82.85 50.25 8.19
N LEU A 201 -82.14 51.38 8.27
CA LEU A 201 -82.66 52.70 8.65
C LEU A 201 -81.95 53.76 7.79
#